data_AF-A0A369LWA6-F1
#
_entry.id   AF-A0A369LWA6-F1
#
_cell.length_a   1.000
_cell.length_b   1.000
_cell.length_c   1.000
_cell.angle_alpha   90.00
_cell.angle_beta   90.00
_cell.angle_gamma   90.00
#
_symmetry.space_group_name_H-M   'P 1'
#
loop_
_entity.id
_entity.type
_entity.pdbx_description
1 polymer ?
#
loop_
_entity_poly.entity_id
_entity_poly.type
_entity_poly.pdbx_seq_one_letter_code
_entity_poly.pdbx_strand_id
1 'polypeptide(L)'
;MSYVGSRDARSYSRTSYRTPTASASRRRRSRLARAALIVFLVAAIAGAGWYAVGALAALGHGAAAGSTSSSAPQSTPKSAWRAGEVPALYQRDPAWAQTGYAGDAFGESGCGPTCLAMAYVALTGRTDLSPADAGALSERLGCATADGTAWAFMTDGAAELGLVAEEIPADEASVRRALVAGRPVICSVGPGDFTTTGHFIVLAGVNERGRLVIRDPNSPERTAETWDFDTVLGQCRNLWAYSAA
;
A
#
# COMPACT_ATOMS: atom_id res chain seq x y z
N MET A 1 -8.85 -25.63 131.81
CA MET A 1 -8.91 -27.00 131.25
C MET A 1 -7.80 -27.08 130.22
N SER A 2 -6.78 -27.87 130.54
CA SER A 2 -5.43 -27.82 129.97
C SER A 2 -5.30 -28.55 128.62
N TYR A 3 -4.15 -28.30 127.97
CA TYR A 3 -3.46 -29.12 126.95
C TYR A 3 -3.89 -28.98 125.48
N VAL A 4 -3.02 -28.93 124.46
CA VAL A 4 -1.60 -28.50 124.20
C VAL A 4 -1.33 -28.90 122.75
N GLY A 5 -0.57 -28.04 122.04
CA GLY A 5 0.31 -28.44 120.93
C GLY A 5 -0.37 -28.67 119.57
N SER A 6 0.34 -28.64 118.44
CA SER A 6 1.76 -28.42 118.16
C SER A 6 1.92 -28.60 116.64
N ARG A 7 2.72 -27.72 116.02
CA ARG A 7 3.78 -27.97 115.01
C ARG A 7 3.56 -28.88 113.79
N ASP A 8 4.17 -28.39 112.70
CA ASP A 8 5.09 -29.06 111.77
C ASP A 8 4.74 -30.42 111.16
N ALA A 9 4.80 -30.48 109.82
CA ALA A 9 5.70 -31.41 109.15
C ALA A 9 5.96 -31.01 107.69
N ARG A 10 7.23 -31.10 107.31
CA ARG A 10 7.83 -30.80 105.99
C ARG A 10 7.55 -31.91 104.97
N SER A 11 7.61 -31.50 103.68
CA SER A 11 8.13 -32.23 102.50
C SER A 11 7.45 -33.55 102.10
N TYR A 12 7.29 -33.96 100.85
CA TYR A 12 7.83 -33.63 99.52
C TYR A 12 6.77 -34.13 98.52
N SER A 13 6.58 -33.50 97.35
CA SER A 13 6.66 -34.22 96.06
C SER A 13 6.22 -33.41 94.84
N ARG A 14 6.91 -33.77 93.76
CA ARG A 14 6.90 -33.32 92.37
C ARG A 14 5.54 -33.38 91.67
N THR A 15 5.37 -32.43 90.74
CA THR A 15 4.91 -32.59 89.33
C THR A 15 3.62 -33.40 89.14
N SER A 16 2.49 -32.87 88.69
CA SER A 16 2.18 -32.23 87.40
C SER A 16 0.65 -32.23 87.25
N TYR A 17 0.06 -31.32 86.47
CA TYR A 17 -0.73 -31.66 85.27
C TYR A 17 -1.22 -30.38 84.55
N ARG A 18 -1.11 -30.45 83.21
CA ARG A 18 -1.61 -29.52 82.17
C ARG A 18 -3.14 -29.35 82.26
N THR A 19 -3.79 -28.31 81.71
CA THR A 19 -3.92 -27.84 80.30
C THR A 19 -4.87 -26.60 80.33
N PRO A 20 -5.29 -25.91 79.24
CA PRO A 20 -4.73 -25.76 77.88
C PRO A 20 -4.60 -24.29 77.37
N THR A 21 -3.59 -24.18 76.51
CA THR A 21 -3.34 -23.28 75.37
C THR A 21 -4.45 -22.35 74.83
N ALA A 22 -4.07 -21.08 74.60
CA ALA A 22 -4.46 -20.31 73.43
C ALA A 22 -3.40 -19.23 73.11
N SER A 23 -2.57 -19.40 72.08
CA SER A 23 -1.85 -18.31 71.37
C SER A 23 -0.88 -18.87 70.30
N ALA A 24 -1.39 -19.45 69.21
CA ALA A 24 -0.54 -19.87 68.09
C ALA A 24 -1.10 -19.56 66.68
N SER A 25 -2.35 -19.11 66.54
CA SER A 25 -2.96 -18.94 65.21
C SER A 25 -2.81 -17.56 64.58
N ARG A 26 -2.41 -16.51 65.33
CA ARG A 26 -2.42 -15.12 64.83
C ARG A 26 -1.08 -14.62 64.25
N ARG A 27 0.06 -15.28 64.53
CA ARG A 27 1.40 -14.83 64.07
C ARG A 27 1.93 -15.54 62.81
N ARG A 28 1.34 -16.64 62.35
CA ARG A 28 1.79 -17.37 61.13
C ARG A 28 1.23 -16.84 59.82
N ARG A 29 0.08 -16.15 59.84
CA ARG A 29 -0.56 -15.62 58.61
C ARG A 29 0.14 -14.38 58.01
N SER A 30 0.93 -13.64 58.78
CA SER A 30 1.60 -12.41 58.31
C SER A 30 2.99 -12.62 57.70
N ARG A 31 3.66 -13.76 57.95
CA ARG A 31 4.98 -14.06 57.36
C ARG A 31 4.87 -14.64 55.94
N LEU A 32 3.86 -15.48 55.69
CA LEU A 32 3.59 -16.05 54.36
C LEU A 32 3.06 -15.00 53.37
N ALA A 33 2.20 -14.08 53.83
CA ALA A 33 1.71 -12.98 53.00
C ALA A 33 2.81 -12.00 52.56
N ARG A 34 3.81 -11.74 53.42
CA ARG A 34 4.96 -10.88 53.10
C ARG A 34 5.96 -11.55 52.17
N ALA A 35 6.18 -12.85 52.30
CA ALA A 35 7.04 -13.61 51.39
C ALA A 35 6.44 -13.72 49.97
N ALA A 36 5.12 -13.93 49.87
CA ALA A 36 4.42 -13.97 48.58
C ALA A 36 4.45 -12.62 47.82
N LEU A 37 4.35 -11.50 48.54
CA LEU A 37 4.45 -10.15 47.95
C LEU A 37 5.85 -9.84 47.40
N ILE A 38 6.92 -10.27 48.08
CA ILE A 38 8.31 -10.06 47.64
C ILE A 38 8.60 -10.90 46.38
N VAL A 39 8.14 -12.15 46.32
CA VAL A 39 8.30 -13.01 45.14
C VAL A 39 7.55 -12.43 43.92
N PHE A 40 6.35 -11.89 44.12
CA PHE A 40 5.60 -11.21 43.05
C PHE A 40 6.31 -9.92 42.57
N LEU A 41 6.88 -9.13 43.49
CA LEU A 41 7.59 -7.90 43.12
C LEU A 41 8.88 -8.19 42.35
N VAL A 42 9.65 -9.21 42.75
CA VAL A 42 10.88 -9.62 42.06
C VAL A 42 10.58 -10.21 40.68
N ALA A 43 9.51 -11.00 40.54
CA ALA A 43 9.06 -11.51 39.24
C ALA A 43 8.56 -10.40 38.31
N ALA A 44 7.86 -9.39 38.84
CA ALA A 44 7.41 -8.23 38.07
C ALA A 44 8.58 -7.33 37.60
N ILE A 45 9.61 -7.15 38.43
CA ILE A 45 10.81 -6.38 38.07
C ILE A 45 11.67 -7.14 37.04
N ALA A 46 11.80 -8.47 37.17
CA ALA A 46 12.50 -9.30 36.18
C ALA A 46 11.75 -9.38 34.84
N GLY A 47 10.40 -9.44 34.87
CA GLY A 47 9.56 -9.36 33.68
C GLY A 47 9.65 -8.00 32.97
N ALA A 48 9.57 -6.90 33.73
CA ALA A 48 9.70 -5.55 33.18
C ALA A 48 11.11 -5.29 32.60
N GLY A 49 12.15 -5.86 33.21
CA GLY A 49 13.52 -5.81 32.67
C GLY A 49 13.67 -6.53 31.32
N TRP A 50 13.02 -7.68 31.15
CA TRP A 50 13.03 -8.41 29.88
C TRP A 50 12.26 -7.67 28.77
N TYR A 51 11.14 -7.01 29.11
CA TYR A 51 10.41 -6.17 28.17
C TYR A 51 11.18 -4.89 27.79
N ALA A 52 11.91 -4.28 28.72
CA ALA A 52 12.70 -3.07 28.45
C ALA A 52 13.93 -3.35 27.55
N VAL A 53 14.60 -4.49 27.72
CA VAL A 53 15.75 -4.87 26.87
C VAL A 53 15.29 -5.28 25.46
N GLY A 54 14.14 -5.94 25.32
CA GLY A 54 13.54 -6.24 24.00
C GLY A 54 13.07 -4.98 23.26
N ALA A 55 12.51 -4.00 23.97
CA ALA A 55 12.09 -2.72 23.40
C ALA A 55 13.28 -1.82 22.99
N LEU A 56 14.39 -1.82 23.76
CA LEU A 56 15.61 -1.09 23.35
C LEU A 56 16.33 -1.76 22.17
N ALA A 57 16.30 -3.10 22.06
CA ALA A 57 16.81 -3.80 20.89
C ALA A 57 15.98 -3.52 19.62
N ALA A 58 14.66 -3.35 19.76
CA ALA A 58 13.76 -2.94 18.67
C ALA A 58 13.97 -1.48 18.23
N LEU A 59 14.35 -0.59 19.15
CA LEU A 59 14.68 0.81 18.86
C LEU A 59 16.09 1.00 18.26
N GLY A 60 17.03 0.07 18.51
CA GLY A 60 18.37 0.07 17.91
C GLY A 60 18.45 -0.53 16.51
N HIS A 61 17.49 -1.37 16.11
CA HIS A 61 17.42 -1.98 14.76
C HIS A 61 16.38 -1.32 13.85
N GLY A 62 15.67 -0.29 14.32
CA GLY A 62 14.62 0.42 13.58
C GLY A 62 15.08 1.65 12.79
N ALA A 63 16.38 1.95 12.76
CA ALA A 63 16.95 3.10 12.04
C ALA A 63 17.81 2.69 10.83
N ALA A 64 17.66 1.46 10.34
CA ALA A 64 17.79 1.25 8.91
C ALA A 64 16.45 1.67 8.30
N ALA A 65 16.28 2.98 8.10
CA ALA A 65 15.50 3.44 6.96
C ALA A 65 16.11 2.69 5.79
N GLY A 66 15.47 1.59 5.39
CA GLY A 66 15.69 1.03 4.09
C GLY A 66 15.46 2.21 3.17
N SER A 67 16.54 2.73 2.61
CA SER A 67 16.47 3.35 1.31
C SER A 67 15.87 2.27 0.43
N THR A 68 14.55 2.22 0.35
CA THR A 68 13.90 1.90 -0.90
C THR A 68 14.44 2.97 -1.83
N SER A 69 15.60 2.69 -2.42
CA SER A 69 15.88 3.18 -3.76
C SER A 69 14.63 2.79 -4.51
N SER A 70 13.71 3.74 -4.67
CA SER A 70 12.60 3.65 -5.59
C SER A 70 13.27 3.52 -6.94
N SER A 71 13.64 2.29 -7.30
CA SER A 71 14.09 1.97 -8.63
C SER A 71 12.97 2.44 -9.54
N ALA A 72 13.30 3.34 -10.45
CA ALA A 72 12.34 3.88 -11.39
C ALA A 72 11.49 2.74 -11.98
N PRO A 73 10.18 2.98 -12.21
CA PRO A 73 9.29 1.92 -12.68
C PRO A 73 9.82 1.38 -14.01
N GLN A 74 9.86 0.05 -14.12
CA GLN A 74 10.37 -0.62 -15.31
C GLN A 74 9.22 -0.95 -16.27
N SER A 75 9.24 -0.39 -17.47
CA SER A 75 8.25 -0.69 -18.50
C SER A 75 8.39 -2.11 -19.05
N THR A 76 7.31 -2.60 -19.65
CA THR A 76 7.32 -3.82 -20.46
C THR A 76 8.44 -3.71 -21.50
N PRO A 77 9.39 -4.66 -21.56
CA PRO A 77 10.52 -4.56 -22.47
C PRO A 77 10.04 -4.57 -23.93
N LYS A 78 10.71 -3.78 -24.77
CA LYS A 78 10.36 -3.59 -26.19
C LYS A 78 10.26 -4.92 -26.97
N SER A 79 11.05 -5.93 -26.60
CA SER A 79 11.00 -7.27 -27.19
C SER A 79 9.70 -8.04 -26.93
N ALA A 80 8.88 -7.62 -25.95
CA ALA A 80 7.59 -8.23 -25.63
C ALA A 80 6.39 -7.47 -26.24
N TRP A 81 6.62 -6.34 -26.89
CA TRP A 81 5.57 -5.54 -27.51
C TRP A 81 4.98 -6.26 -28.73
N ARG A 82 3.65 -6.39 -28.78
CA ARG A 82 2.95 -7.12 -29.84
C ARG A 82 1.50 -6.66 -29.97
N ALA A 83 0.92 -6.90 -31.14
CA ALA A 83 -0.50 -6.63 -31.39
C ALA A 83 -1.40 -7.46 -30.47
N GLY A 84 -2.55 -6.90 -30.11
CA GLY A 84 -3.54 -7.50 -29.21
C GLY A 84 -3.26 -7.32 -27.72
N GLU A 85 -2.11 -6.75 -27.35
CA GLU A 85 -1.75 -6.54 -25.95
C GLU A 85 -1.29 -5.12 -25.68
N VAL A 86 -1.94 -4.47 -24.71
CA VAL A 86 -1.53 -3.14 -24.25
C VAL A 86 -0.34 -3.30 -23.29
N PRO A 87 0.89 -2.91 -23.69
CA PRO A 87 2.05 -3.01 -22.82
C PRO A 87 1.88 -2.08 -21.61
N ALA A 88 2.44 -2.45 -20.47
CA ALA A 88 2.57 -1.53 -19.35
C ALA A 88 3.82 -0.66 -19.56
N LEU A 89 3.62 0.60 -19.96
CA LEU A 89 4.67 1.59 -20.15
C LEU A 89 4.50 2.69 -19.11
N TYR A 90 5.61 3.16 -18.53
CA TYR A 90 5.60 4.16 -17.48
C TYR A 90 6.33 5.43 -17.92
N GLN A 91 5.76 6.60 -17.69
CA GLN A 91 6.39 7.86 -18.11
C GLN A 91 7.72 8.11 -17.37
N ARG A 92 7.85 7.55 -16.16
CA ARG A 92 9.06 7.64 -15.32
C ARG A 92 10.11 6.55 -15.61
N ASP A 93 9.96 5.79 -16.69
CA ASP A 93 10.99 4.84 -17.13
C ASP A 93 12.30 5.58 -17.49
N PRO A 94 13.47 5.15 -16.98
CA PRO A 94 14.75 5.82 -17.25
C PRO A 94 15.10 6.00 -18.73
N ALA A 95 14.54 5.17 -19.62
CA ALA A 95 14.79 5.27 -21.06
C ALA A 95 14.31 6.60 -21.68
N TRP A 96 13.33 7.27 -21.07
CA TRP A 96 12.78 8.54 -21.58
C TRP A 96 12.44 9.59 -20.52
N ALA A 97 12.37 9.23 -19.23
CA ALA A 97 11.87 10.11 -18.16
C ALA A 97 12.58 11.48 -18.08
N GLN A 98 13.85 11.54 -18.47
CA GLN A 98 14.67 12.76 -18.39
C GLN A 98 14.62 13.62 -19.67
N THR A 99 13.92 13.18 -20.72
CA THR A 99 13.70 14.00 -21.91
C THR A 99 12.79 15.18 -21.58
N GLY A 100 12.95 16.31 -22.26
CA GLY A 100 12.04 17.44 -22.09
C GLY A 100 10.71 17.20 -22.78
N TYR A 101 9.60 17.57 -22.13
CA TYR A 101 8.27 17.55 -22.72
C TYR A 101 7.35 18.53 -21.99
N ALA A 102 6.60 19.33 -22.75
CA ALA A 102 5.57 20.22 -22.22
C ALA A 102 6.08 21.24 -21.16
N GLY A 103 7.36 21.62 -21.26
CA GLY A 103 8.00 22.55 -20.32
C GLY A 103 8.66 21.89 -19.09
N ASP A 104 8.49 20.58 -18.91
CA ASP A 104 9.00 19.80 -17.79
C ASP A 104 9.81 18.57 -18.26
N ALA A 105 10.27 17.75 -17.31
CA ALA A 105 10.76 16.40 -17.63
C ALA A 105 9.58 15.50 -18.05
N PHE A 106 9.80 14.62 -19.02
CA PHE A 106 8.79 13.69 -19.53
C PHE A 106 8.21 12.81 -18.43
N GLY A 107 9.02 12.47 -17.42
CA GLY A 107 8.58 11.74 -16.23
C GLY A 107 7.48 12.44 -15.42
N GLU A 108 7.29 13.75 -15.56
CA GLU A 108 6.28 14.54 -14.84
C GLU A 108 5.04 14.83 -15.71
N SER A 109 5.22 15.05 -17.01
CA SER A 109 4.16 15.54 -17.91
C SER A 109 3.74 14.56 -19.03
N GLY A 110 4.41 13.42 -19.15
CA GLY A 110 4.33 12.49 -20.30
C GLY A 110 3.18 11.47 -20.30
N CYS A 111 2.15 11.63 -19.46
CA CYS A 111 1.07 10.62 -19.31
C CYS A 111 0.32 10.36 -20.63
N GLY A 112 -0.09 11.41 -21.33
CA GLY A 112 -0.82 11.33 -22.60
C GLY A 112 -0.03 10.59 -23.71
N PRO A 113 1.20 11.02 -24.05
CA PRO A 113 2.06 10.33 -25.00
C PRO A 113 2.32 8.88 -24.66
N THR A 114 2.51 8.58 -23.37
CA THR A 114 2.70 7.20 -22.91
C THR A 114 1.44 6.36 -23.18
N CYS A 115 0.25 6.89 -22.88
CA CYS A 115 -1.03 6.23 -23.18
C CYS A 115 -1.24 5.98 -24.67
N LEU A 116 -0.93 6.96 -25.53
CA LEU A 116 -1.08 6.79 -26.98
C LEU A 116 -0.10 5.75 -27.54
N ALA A 117 1.16 5.74 -27.06
CA ALA A 117 2.14 4.72 -27.44
C ALA A 117 1.67 3.30 -27.05
N MET A 118 1.08 3.14 -25.86
CA MET A 118 0.49 1.87 -25.43
C MET A 118 -0.64 1.39 -26.36
N ALA A 119 -1.57 2.28 -26.73
CA ALA A 119 -2.66 1.95 -27.64
C ALA A 119 -2.16 1.62 -29.06
N TYR A 120 -1.18 2.38 -29.55
CA TYR A 120 -0.56 2.15 -30.86
C TYR A 120 0.10 0.77 -30.97
N VAL A 121 0.88 0.37 -29.96
CA VAL A 121 1.50 -0.97 -29.92
C VAL A 121 0.42 -2.05 -29.92
N ALA A 122 -0.61 -1.92 -29.09
CA ALA A 122 -1.70 -2.89 -29.01
C ALA A 122 -2.43 -3.08 -30.34
N LEU A 123 -2.68 -2.01 -31.08
CA LEU A 123 -3.47 -2.07 -32.32
C LEU A 123 -2.65 -2.48 -33.53
N THR A 124 -1.38 -2.11 -33.59
CA THR A 124 -0.55 -2.30 -34.80
C THR A 124 0.51 -3.38 -34.65
N GLY A 125 0.91 -3.71 -33.42
CA GLY A 125 2.08 -4.53 -33.12
C GLY A 125 3.41 -3.89 -33.50
N ARG A 126 3.41 -2.65 -34.01
CA ARG A 126 4.64 -1.91 -34.33
C ARG A 126 5.28 -1.44 -33.04
N THR A 127 6.61 -1.42 -33.05
CA THR A 127 7.43 -1.06 -31.88
C THR A 127 8.28 0.19 -32.12
N ASP A 128 7.99 0.93 -33.18
CA ASP A 128 8.74 2.10 -33.63
C ASP A 128 8.29 3.42 -33.00
N LEU A 129 7.32 3.39 -32.09
CA LEU A 129 6.85 4.55 -31.34
C LEU A 129 7.09 4.33 -29.85
N SER A 130 8.14 4.97 -29.29
CA SER A 130 8.31 5.05 -27.84
C SER A 130 7.43 6.16 -27.23
N PRO A 131 7.26 6.19 -25.91
CA PRO A 131 6.61 7.32 -25.23
C PRO A 131 7.24 8.68 -25.56
N ALA A 132 8.58 8.76 -25.62
CA ALA A 132 9.28 9.99 -26.01
C ALA A 132 8.98 10.40 -27.47
N ASP A 133 8.92 9.44 -28.40
CA ASP A 133 8.59 9.72 -29.80
C ASP A 133 7.15 10.26 -29.94
N ALA A 134 6.21 9.70 -29.16
CA ALA A 134 4.85 10.22 -29.05
C ALA A 134 4.83 11.61 -28.42
N GLY A 135 5.70 11.89 -27.45
CA GLY A 135 5.86 13.24 -26.87
C GLY A 135 6.31 14.26 -27.92
N ALA A 136 7.32 13.91 -28.71
CA ALA A 136 7.79 14.74 -29.81
C ALA A 136 6.71 14.93 -30.90
N LEU A 137 5.86 13.92 -31.15
CA LEU A 137 4.70 14.09 -32.04
C LEU A 137 3.70 15.10 -31.45
N SER A 138 3.38 14.99 -30.16
CA SER A 138 2.49 15.93 -29.47
C SER A 138 3.01 17.38 -29.57
N GLU A 139 4.31 17.60 -29.37
CA GLU A 139 4.93 18.92 -29.54
C GLU A 139 4.80 19.45 -30.96
N ARG A 140 5.08 18.61 -31.98
CA ARG A 140 4.93 19.01 -33.39
C ARG A 140 3.50 19.40 -33.74
N LEU A 141 2.52 18.75 -33.14
CA LEU A 141 1.09 19.05 -33.33
C LEU A 141 0.61 20.23 -32.46
N GLY A 142 1.48 20.87 -31.68
CA GLY A 142 1.11 21.96 -30.78
C GLY A 142 0.24 21.51 -29.60
N CYS A 143 0.29 20.22 -29.25
CA CYS A 143 -0.52 19.63 -28.19
C CYS A 143 0.21 19.48 -26.85
N ALA A 144 1.50 19.83 -26.79
CA ALA A 144 2.23 19.98 -25.55
C ALA A 144 1.93 21.37 -24.94
N THR A 145 1.36 21.38 -23.75
CA THR A 145 0.87 22.59 -23.05
C THR A 145 1.47 22.66 -21.64
N ALA A 146 1.32 23.79 -20.95
CA ALA A 146 1.80 23.90 -19.57
C ALA A 146 1.12 22.89 -18.60
N ASP A 147 -0.07 22.38 -18.93
CA ASP A 147 -0.79 21.37 -18.15
C ASP A 147 -0.48 19.93 -18.60
N GLY A 148 0.57 19.75 -19.41
CA GLY A 148 0.93 18.48 -20.03
C GLY A 148 0.32 18.34 -21.42
N THR A 149 -0.48 17.29 -21.64
CA THR A 149 -0.94 16.91 -22.99
C THR A 149 -2.37 17.35 -23.24
N ALA A 150 -2.60 18.11 -24.32
CA ALA A 150 -3.93 18.54 -24.74
C ALA A 150 -4.78 17.34 -25.23
N TRP A 151 -6.10 17.42 -25.01
CA TRP A 151 -7.05 16.41 -25.48
C TRP A 151 -7.04 16.24 -27.01
N ALA A 152 -6.77 17.31 -27.77
CA ALA A 152 -6.63 17.24 -29.22
C ALA A 152 -5.62 16.17 -29.66
N PHE A 153 -4.55 15.94 -28.89
CA PHE A 153 -3.56 14.90 -29.18
C PHE A 153 -4.15 13.49 -29.21
N MET A 154 -5.20 13.23 -28.42
CA MET A 154 -5.84 11.92 -28.36
C MET A 154 -6.52 11.56 -29.69
N THR A 155 -6.90 12.56 -30.49
CA THR A 155 -7.53 12.37 -31.80
C THR A 155 -6.55 12.65 -32.94
N ASP A 156 -5.90 13.81 -32.93
CA ASP A 156 -5.02 14.24 -34.02
C ASP A 156 -3.72 13.42 -34.05
N GLY A 157 -3.15 13.16 -32.88
CA GLY A 157 -1.98 12.28 -32.76
C GLY A 157 -2.28 10.84 -33.16
N ALA A 158 -3.50 10.37 -32.90
CA ALA A 158 -3.95 9.06 -33.34
C ALA A 158 -4.05 8.98 -34.86
N ALA A 159 -4.63 10.00 -35.50
CA ALA A 159 -4.75 10.08 -36.95
C ALA A 159 -3.39 10.08 -37.65
N GLU A 160 -2.40 10.83 -37.14
CA GLU A 160 -1.02 10.82 -37.65
C GLU A 160 -0.35 9.44 -37.59
N LEU A 161 -0.80 8.58 -36.66
CA LEU A 161 -0.31 7.23 -36.48
C LEU A 161 -1.10 6.17 -37.26
N GLY A 162 -2.09 6.59 -38.06
CA GLY A 162 -2.99 5.68 -38.78
C GLY A 162 -3.97 4.95 -37.86
N LEU A 163 -4.37 5.58 -36.76
CA LEU A 163 -5.39 5.10 -35.85
C LEU A 163 -6.64 5.98 -35.94
N VAL A 164 -7.78 5.40 -35.57
CA VAL A 164 -9.03 6.13 -35.36
C VAL A 164 -9.27 6.22 -33.86
N ALA A 165 -9.58 7.43 -33.38
CA ALA A 165 -10.02 7.68 -32.01
C ALA A 165 -11.50 8.12 -32.04
N GLU A 166 -12.37 7.34 -31.39
CA GLU A 166 -13.79 7.66 -31.26
C GLU A 166 -14.07 8.10 -29.82
N GLU A 167 -14.59 9.31 -29.63
CA GLU A 167 -15.10 9.72 -28.31
C GLU A 167 -16.32 8.87 -27.94
N ILE A 168 -16.30 8.30 -26.74
CA ILE A 168 -17.37 7.44 -26.23
C ILE A 168 -17.90 7.94 -24.89
N PRO A 169 -19.17 7.68 -24.55
CA PRO A 169 -19.70 8.03 -23.24
C PRO A 169 -19.00 7.28 -22.11
N ALA A 170 -18.89 7.92 -20.95
CA ALA A 170 -18.32 7.37 -19.72
C ALA A 170 -19.29 6.40 -19.00
N ASP A 171 -19.80 5.40 -19.71
CA ASP A 171 -20.68 4.37 -19.17
C ASP A 171 -20.13 2.95 -19.40
N GLU A 172 -20.48 2.03 -18.51
CA GLU A 172 -19.97 0.66 -18.56
C GLU A 172 -20.31 -0.03 -19.90
N ALA A 173 -21.52 0.15 -20.43
CA ALA A 173 -21.93 -0.56 -21.64
C ALA A 173 -21.11 -0.13 -22.86
N SER A 174 -20.84 1.17 -23.00
CA SER A 174 -19.99 1.73 -24.06
C SER A 174 -18.54 1.28 -23.95
N VAL A 175 -17.95 1.38 -22.75
CA VAL A 175 -16.56 0.99 -22.51
C VAL A 175 -16.38 -0.52 -22.66
N ARG A 176 -17.26 -1.33 -22.06
CA ARG A 176 -17.22 -2.80 -22.18
C ARG A 176 -17.33 -3.24 -23.64
N ARG A 177 -18.22 -2.62 -24.43
CA ARG A 177 -18.36 -2.91 -25.86
C ARG A 177 -17.07 -2.63 -26.64
N ALA A 178 -16.40 -1.50 -26.36
CA ALA A 178 -15.12 -1.18 -26.99
C ALA A 178 -14.04 -2.21 -26.61
N LEU A 179 -13.86 -2.47 -25.31
CA LEU A 179 -12.82 -3.37 -24.82
C LEU A 179 -12.98 -4.81 -25.32
N VAL A 180 -14.23 -5.33 -25.36
CA VAL A 180 -14.52 -6.67 -25.91
C VAL A 180 -14.23 -6.74 -27.41
N ALA A 181 -14.36 -5.63 -28.14
CA ALA A 181 -13.97 -5.54 -29.55
C ALA A 181 -12.45 -5.39 -29.76
N GLY A 182 -11.63 -5.50 -28.71
CA GLY A 182 -10.18 -5.34 -28.79
C GLY A 182 -9.72 -3.90 -28.96
N ARG A 183 -10.59 -2.92 -28.67
CA ARG A 183 -10.30 -1.49 -28.77
C ARG A 183 -9.85 -0.95 -27.41
N PRO A 184 -8.56 -0.64 -27.20
CA PRO A 184 -8.13 0.02 -25.97
C PRO A 184 -8.79 1.40 -25.85
N VAL A 185 -9.05 1.83 -24.62
CA VAL A 185 -9.71 3.12 -24.35
C VAL A 185 -8.76 4.01 -23.55
N ILE A 186 -8.44 5.20 -24.04
CA ILE A 186 -7.71 6.21 -23.25
C ILE A 186 -8.73 7.08 -22.52
N CYS A 187 -8.53 7.27 -21.22
CA CYS A 187 -9.37 8.11 -20.38
C CYS A 187 -8.56 9.32 -19.90
N SER A 188 -9.14 10.51 -20.01
CA SER A 188 -8.71 11.65 -19.19
C SER A 188 -9.47 11.60 -17.87
N VAL A 189 -8.76 11.49 -16.76
CA VAL A 189 -9.36 11.43 -15.41
C VAL A 189 -9.07 12.70 -14.62
N GLY A 190 -10.01 13.09 -13.76
CA GLY A 190 -9.86 14.15 -12.78
C GLY A 190 -9.37 13.66 -11.41
N PRO A 191 -9.47 14.48 -10.36
CA PRO A 191 -9.03 14.14 -9.02
C PRO A 191 -9.75 12.91 -8.46
N GLY A 192 -8.98 12.01 -7.82
CA GLY A 192 -9.47 10.77 -7.24
C GLY A 192 -8.31 9.79 -7.00
N ASP A 193 -8.53 8.52 -7.30
CA ASP A 193 -7.57 7.44 -7.06
C ASP A 193 -6.30 7.60 -7.89
N PHE A 194 -6.42 8.13 -9.11
CA PHE A 194 -5.33 8.20 -10.10
C PHE A 194 -4.47 9.45 -9.99
N THR A 195 -5.05 10.56 -9.56
CA THR A 195 -4.40 11.88 -9.58
C THR A 195 -5.11 12.84 -8.64
N THR A 196 -4.48 13.94 -8.27
CA THR A 196 -5.12 15.06 -7.54
C THR A 196 -5.50 16.22 -8.47
N THR A 197 -5.14 16.16 -9.76
CA THR A 197 -5.35 17.23 -10.74
C THR A 197 -6.04 16.71 -12.01
N GLY A 198 -5.25 16.15 -12.91
CA GLY A 198 -5.64 15.53 -14.16
C GLY A 198 -4.61 14.48 -14.56
N HIS A 199 -5.03 13.45 -15.28
CA HIS A 199 -4.15 12.36 -15.71
C HIS A 199 -4.75 11.61 -16.89
N PHE A 200 -3.90 10.90 -17.64
CA PHE A 200 -4.33 9.95 -18.65
C PHE A 200 -4.00 8.52 -18.25
N ILE A 201 -4.95 7.61 -18.45
CA ILE A 201 -4.79 6.17 -18.25
C ILE A 201 -5.35 5.40 -19.45
N VAL A 202 -4.93 4.15 -19.63
CA VAL A 202 -5.50 3.24 -20.64
C VAL A 202 -6.35 2.17 -19.95
N LEU A 203 -7.58 1.98 -20.40
CA LEU A 203 -8.36 0.77 -20.12
C LEU A 203 -7.96 -0.26 -21.18
N ALA A 204 -7.31 -1.34 -20.73
CA ALA A 204 -6.68 -2.33 -21.59
C ALA A 204 -7.57 -3.55 -21.86
N GLY A 205 -8.59 -3.78 -21.04
CA GLY A 205 -9.50 -4.89 -21.20
C GLY A 205 -10.37 -5.13 -19.98
N VAL A 206 -11.08 -6.25 -20.02
CA VAL A 206 -11.88 -6.75 -18.91
C VAL A 206 -11.40 -8.16 -18.59
N ASN A 207 -11.11 -8.44 -17.32
CA ASN A 207 -10.71 -9.78 -16.91
C ASN A 207 -11.91 -10.73 -16.77
N GLU A 208 -11.63 -12.00 -16.48
CA GLU A 208 -12.64 -13.06 -16.35
C GLU A 208 -13.69 -12.81 -15.25
N ARG A 209 -13.36 -11.94 -14.28
CA ARG A 209 -14.28 -11.55 -13.20
C ARG A 209 -15.14 -10.33 -13.56
N GLY A 210 -15.07 -9.88 -14.82
CA GLY A 210 -15.83 -8.74 -15.30
C GLY A 210 -15.27 -7.37 -14.86
N ARG A 211 -14.05 -7.32 -14.31
CA ARG A 211 -13.40 -6.10 -13.80
C ARG A 211 -12.43 -5.50 -14.81
N LEU A 212 -12.27 -4.18 -14.77
CA LEU A 212 -11.35 -3.45 -15.62
C LEU A 212 -9.89 -3.82 -15.33
N VAL A 213 -9.13 -3.99 -16.41
CA VAL A 213 -7.66 -4.02 -16.40
C VAL A 213 -7.19 -2.70 -16.98
N ILE A 214 -6.34 -1.98 -16.25
CA ILE A 214 -5.85 -0.67 -16.68
C ILE A 214 -4.33 -0.67 -16.88
N ARG A 215 -3.84 0.34 -17.59
CA ARG A 215 -2.44 0.78 -17.60
C ARG A 215 -2.39 2.23 -17.16
N ASP A 216 -1.84 2.45 -15.97
CA ASP A 216 -1.56 3.78 -15.45
C ASP A 216 -0.07 4.10 -15.70
N PRO A 217 0.26 5.08 -16.56
CA PRO A 217 1.65 5.43 -16.87
C PRO A 217 2.42 6.00 -15.66
N ASN A 218 1.74 6.36 -14.57
CA ASN A 218 2.36 6.85 -13.34
C ASN A 218 2.58 5.79 -12.26
N SER A 219 1.83 4.68 -12.27
CA SER A 219 1.83 3.72 -11.17
C SER A 219 1.80 2.27 -11.63
N PRO A 220 2.91 1.53 -11.41
CA PRO A 220 2.91 0.08 -11.50
C PRO A 220 1.91 -0.59 -10.55
N GLU A 221 1.70 0.00 -9.38
CA GLU A 221 0.80 -0.53 -8.35
C GLU A 221 -0.65 -0.53 -8.85
N ARG A 222 -1.14 0.63 -9.33
CA ARG A 222 -2.49 0.74 -9.91
C ARG A 222 -2.67 -0.09 -11.18
N THR A 223 -1.57 -0.28 -11.93
CA THR A 223 -1.54 -1.15 -13.12
C THR A 223 -1.61 -2.63 -12.77
N ALA A 224 -1.07 -3.05 -11.62
CA ALA A 224 -1.14 -4.42 -11.12
C ALA A 224 -2.51 -4.75 -10.50
N GLU A 225 -3.26 -3.71 -10.14
CA GLU A 225 -4.63 -3.81 -9.67
C GLU A 225 -5.63 -4.00 -10.82
N THR A 226 -6.83 -4.39 -10.42
CA THR A 226 -7.99 -4.54 -11.27
C THR A 226 -9.06 -3.66 -10.64
N TRP A 227 -9.98 -3.10 -11.43
CA TRP A 227 -10.85 -2.00 -11.00
C TRP A 227 -12.32 -2.26 -11.33
N ASP A 228 -13.20 -1.67 -10.54
CA ASP A 228 -14.64 -1.67 -10.84
C ASP A 228 -14.95 -0.52 -11.80
N PHE A 229 -15.91 -0.72 -12.71
CA PHE A 229 -16.23 0.26 -13.74
C PHE A 229 -16.64 1.60 -13.14
N ASP A 230 -17.60 1.61 -12.22
CA ASP A 230 -18.10 2.83 -11.59
C ASP A 230 -17.00 3.65 -10.91
N THR A 231 -16.04 2.98 -10.25
CA THR A 231 -14.90 3.64 -9.61
C THR A 231 -14.07 4.43 -10.63
N VAL A 232 -13.71 3.81 -11.75
CA VAL A 232 -12.88 4.46 -12.77
C VAL A 232 -13.68 5.51 -13.54
N LEU A 233 -14.88 5.15 -14.01
CA LEU A 233 -15.70 6.01 -14.87
C LEU A 233 -16.23 7.24 -14.14
N GLY A 234 -16.49 7.14 -12.83
CA GLY A 234 -16.87 8.29 -12.00
C GLY A 234 -15.79 9.37 -11.89
N GLN A 235 -14.55 9.06 -12.28
CA GLN A 235 -13.41 10.00 -12.30
C GLN A 235 -13.09 10.50 -13.71
N CYS A 236 -13.70 9.93 -14.75
CA CYS A 236 -13.42 10.28 -16.14
C CYS A 236 -14.03 11.64 -16.52
N ARG A 237 -13.23 12.44 -17.23
CA ARG A 237 -13.64 13.70 -17.86
C ARG A 237 -13.91 13.53 -19.35
N ASN A 238 -13.18 12.63 -20.02
CA ASN A 238 -13.43 12.24 -21.41
C ASN A 238 -12.78 10.87 -21.72
N LEU A 239 -13.28 10.16 -22.73
CA LEU A 239 -12.82 8.83 -23.15
C LEU A 239 -12.75 8.71 -24.67
N TRP A 240 -11.70 8.06 -25.16
CA TRP A 240 -11.53 7.73 -26.58
C TRP A 240 -11.27 6.24 -26.75
N ALA A 241 -12.07 5.57 -27.59
CA ALA A 241 -11.85 4.18 -27.98
C ALA A 241 -11.11 4.09 -29.31
N TYR A 242 -10.01 3.34 -29.34
CA TYR A 242 -9.09 3.32 -30.48
C TYR A 242 -9.25 2.09 -31.36
N SER A 243 -9.06 2.25 -32.66
CA SER A 243 -8.90 1.15 -33.63
C SER A 243 -7.83 1.48 -34.66
N ALA A 244 -7.31 0.47 -35.36
CA ALA A 244 -6.55 0.71 -36.58
C ALA A 244 -7.48 1.32 -37.65
N ALA A 245 -6.92 2.22 -38.48
CA ALA A 245 -7.64 2.83 -39.61
C ALA A 245 -7.78 1.87 -40.80
#